data_AF-A0A7C2W4C2-F1
#
_entry.id   AF-A0A7C2W4C2-F1
#
_cell.length_a   1.000
_cell.length_b   1.000
_cell.length_c   1.000
_cell.angle_alpha   90.00
_cell.angle_beta   90.00
_cell.angle_gamma   90.00
#
_symmetry.space_group_name_H-M   'P 1'
#
loop_
_entity.id
_entity.type
_entity.pdbx_description
1 polymer ?
#
loop_
_entity_poly.entity_id
_entity_poly.type
_entity_poly.pdbx_seq_one_letter_code
_entity_poly.pdbx_strand_id
1 'polypeptide(L)'
;MRHRILSATILLVLIGLTGCLEQSRMDAANDGYSPLFNGKDLNGWAPTGNAKWSVEEGMLVGTQGPDNAPGDLFTTAEYGDFELTCTWRVEWPCNTGIWFRYQSDQKAYQADILEYKNPVCWSGTLYCPGKMFLAMNEDPSIVNREGWNTM
;
A
#
# COMPACT_ATOMS: atom_id res chain seq x y z
N MET A 1 14.13 72.95 12.45
CA MET A 1 13.28 71.76 12.68
C MET A 1 14.17 70.57 12.93
N ARG A 2 14.01 69.89 14.08
CA ARG A 2 14.82 68.74 14.49
C ARG A 2 14.08 67.47 14.07
N HIS A 3 14.66 66.66 13.20
CA HIS A 3 14.13 65.32 12.91
C HIS A 3 14.93 64.28 13.70
N ARG A 4 14.25 63.65 14.67
CA ARG A 4 14.70 62.48 15.42
C ARG A 4 14.41 61.26 14.54
N ILE A 5 15.42 60.49 14.17
CA ILE A 5 15.23 59.20 13.49
C ILE A 5 15.22 58.12 14.58
N LEU A 6 14.07 57.45 14.74
CA LEU A 6 13.94 56.26 15.59
C LEU A 6 14.45 55.04 14.83
N SER A 7 15.32 54.28 15.51
CA SER A 7 15.86 53.00 15.07
C SER A 7 14.79 51.91 15.11
N ALA A 8 14.73 51.05 14.09
CA ALA A 8 13.99 49.80 14.12
C ALA A 8 14.94 48.66 13.75
N THR A 9 15.45 47.95 14.75
CA THR A 9 16.23 46.73 14.58
C THR A 9 15.30 45.61 14.13
N ILE A 10 15.42 45.17 12.88
CA ILE A 10 14.75 43.98 12.38
C ILE A 10 15.47 42.76 12.98
N LEU A 11 14.80 42.05 13.88
CA LEU A 11 15.23 40.73 14.34
C LEU A 11 14.82 39.71 13.27
N LEU A 12 15.79 39.30 12.44
CA LEU A 12 15.61 38.21 11.50
C LEU A 12 15.68 36.89 12.28
N VAL A 13 14.52 36.28 12.58
CA VAL A 13 14.48 34.91 13.08
C VAL A 13 14.65 33.97 11.89
N LEU A 14 15.87 33.49 11.70
CA LEU A 14 16.16 32.34 10.84
C LEU A 14 15.50 31.10 11.46
N ILE A 15 14.27 30.81 11.02
CA ILE A 15 13.61 29.54 11.34
C ILE A 15 14.41 28.45 10.66
N GLY A 16 14.83 27.48 11.47
CA GLY A 16 15.88 26.51 11.20
C GLY A 16 15.74 25.76 9.88
N LEU A 17 16.89 25.63 9.23
CA LEU A 17 17.18 24.73 8.12
C LEU A 17 17.22 23.24 8.59
N THR A 18 16.32 22.83 9.49
CA THR A 18 16.35 21.49 10.10
C THR A 18 15.57 20.44 9.31
N GLY A 19 14.76 20.84 8.32
CA GLY A 19 13.89 19.92 7.57
C GLY A 19 14.59 19.05 6.51
N CYS A 20 15.83 19.34 6.13
CA CYS A 20 16.52 18.55 5.10
C CYS A 20 17.20 17.27 5.63
N LEU A 21 17.44 17.16 6.93
CA LEU A 21 18.18 16.02 7.50
C LEU A 21 17.28 14.83 7.84
N GLU A 22 15.98 15.03 8.06
CA GLU A 22 15.05 13.94 8.36
C GLU A 22 14.70 13.08 7.14
N GLN A 23 14.63 13.67 5.94
CA GLN A 23 14.28 12.95 4.71
C GLN A 23 15.30 11.83 4.40
N SER A 24 16.59 12.08 4.66
CA SER A 24 17.69 11.17 4.29
C SER A 24 17.79 9.90 5.15
N ARG A 25 17.13 9.84 6.31
CA ARG A 25 17.24 8.68 7.22
C ARG A 25 16.30 7.53 6.89
N MET A 26 15.24 7.78 6.12
CA MET A 26 14.27 6.74 5.75
C MET A 26 14.77 5.86 4.60
N ASP A 27 15.58 6.42 3.71
CA ASP A 27 16.10 5.72 2.52
C ASP A 27 17.17 4.65 2.87
N ALA A 28 17.87 4.81 3.99
CA ALA A 28 18.95 3.91 4.41
C ALA A 28 18.46 2.61 5.09
N ALA A 29 17.16 2.50 5.40
CA ALA A 29 16.59 1.36 6.14
C ALA A 29 15.90 0.32 5.23
N ASN A 30 15.67 0.63 3.97
CA ASN A 30 14.78 -0.15 3.10
C ASN A 30 15.50 -0.98 2.02
N ASP A 31 16.76 -1.38 2.17
CA ASP A 31 17.48 -2.24 1.20
C ASP A 31 17.38 -1.82 -0.30
N GLY A 32 17.14 -0.53 -0.58
CA GLY A 32 16.91 0.00 -1.93
C GLY A 32 15.44 0.07 -2.39
N TYR A 33 14.49 -0.36 -1.56
CA TYR A 33 13.06 -0.23 -1.79
C TYR A 33 12.55 1.19 -1.54
N SER A 34 11.68 1.65 -2.44
CA SER A 34 10.90 2.88 -2.25
C SER A 34 9.54 2.54 -1.63
N PRO A 35 9.15 3.17 -0.49
CA PRO A 35 7.85 2.92 0.12
C PRO A 35 6.69 3.28 -0.80
N LEU A 36 5.77 2.33 -1.06
CA LEU A 36 4.50 2.62 -1.73
C LEU A 36 3.46 3.24 -0.78
N PHE A 37 3.50 2.86 0.49
CA PHE A 37 2.60 3.36 1.53
C PHE A 37 3.40 4.19 2.54
N ASN A 38 2.86 5.35 2.92
CA ASN A 38 3.56 6.31 3.76
C ASN A 38 3.30 6.13 5.27
N GLY A 39 2.45 5.17 5.66
CA GLY A 39 2.12 4.89 7.06
C GLY A 39 1.22 5.93 7.74
N LYS A 40 0.65 6.88 6.99
CA LYS A 40 -0.09 8.02 7.57
C LYS A 40 -1.45 8.25 6.92
N ASP A 41 -1.52 8.16 5.60
CA ASP A 41 -2.72 8.43 4.83
C ASP A 41 -2.70 7.70 3.48
N LEU A 42 -3.78 7.85 2.70
CA LEU A 42 -3.93 7.22 1.39
C LEU A 42 -3.41 8.11 0.24
N ASN A 43 -2.53 9.08 0.51
CA ASN A 43 -1.93 9.85 -0.57
C ASN A 43 -1.13 8.91 -1.50
N GLY A 44 -1.37 9.03 -2.80
CA GLY A 44 -0.81 8.10 -3.79
C GLY A 44 -1.69 6.87 -4.07
N TRP A 45 -2.88 6.78 -3.47
CA TRP A 45 -3.82 5.68 -3.66
C TRP A 45 -5.21 6.18 -4.09
N ALA A 46 -5.91 5.37 -4.90
CA ALA A 46 -7.24 5.66 -5.41
C ALA A 46 -8.15 4.43 -5.22
N PRO A 47 -9.25 4.55 -4.43
CA PRO A 47 -10.16 3.44 -4.22
C PRO A 47 -11.12 3.26 -5.40
N THR A 48 -11.61 2.04 -5.58
CA THR A 48 -12.70 1.69 -6.49
C THR A 48 -13.80 0.95 -5.75
N GLY A 49 -14.99 0.86 -6.36
CA GLY A 49 -16.12 0.17 -5.74
C GLY A 49 -16.58 0.86 -4.46
N ASN A 50 -17.05 0.06 -3.50
CA ASN A 50 -17.61 0.55 -2.24
C ASN A 50 -16.93 -0.05 -1.00
N ALA A 51 -15.79 -0.73 -1.16
CA ALA A 51 -14.94 -1.11 -0.03
C ALA A 51 -14.44 0.13 0.72
N LYS A 52 -14.16 -0.04 2.01
CA LYS A 52 -13.62 1.01 2.86
C LYS A 52 -12.13 0.81 3.03
N TRP A 53 -11.38 1.90 2.85
CA TRP A 53 -9.94 1.94 3.03
C TRP A 53 -9.59 3.01 4.06
N SER A 54 -8.80 2.63 5.05
CA SER A 54 -8.37 3.49 6.16
C SER A 54 -6.88 3.30 6.45
N VAL A 55 -6.33 4.21 7.24
CA VAL A 55 -5.03 4.04 7.87
C VAL A 55 -5.23 3.93 9.37
N GLU A 56 -4.79 2.81 9.94
CA GLU A 56 -4.96 2.49 11.36
C GLU A 56 -3.63 2.02 11.92
N GLU A 57 -3.12 2.70 12.95
CA GLU A 57 -1.84 2.38 13.59
C GLU A 57 -0.66 2.25 12.61
N GLY A 58 -0.66 3.04 11.54
CA GLY A 58 0.37 3.01 10.50
C GLY A 58 0.24 1.88 9.49
N MET A 59 -0.89 1.18 9.47
CA MET A 59 -1.23 0.13 8.52
C MET A 59 -2.32 0.60 7.55
N LEU A 60 -2.21 0.16 6.30
CA LEU A 60 -3.28 0.31 5.31
C LEU A 60 -4.30 -0.81 5.54
N VAL A 61 -5.53 -0.45 5.90
CA VAL A 61 -6.59 -1.40 6.27
C VAL A 61 -7.73 -1.32 5.25
N GLY A 62 -8.13 -2.48 4.73
CA GLY A 62 -9.24 -2.63 3.79
C GLY A 62 -10.35 -3.48 4.39
N THR A 63 -11.60 -3.04 4.26
CA THR A 63 -12.79 -3.80 4.66
C THR A 63 -13.88 -3.71 3.60
N GLN A 64 -14.74 -4.73 3.50
CA GLN A 64 -15.87 -4.67 2.59
C GLN A 64 -16.81 -3.50 2.95
N GLY A 65 -17.48 -2.98 1.92
CA GLY A 65 -18.52 -1.96 2.09
C GLY A 65 -19.80 -2.52 2.72
N PRO A 66 -20.84 -1.67 2.89
CA PRO A 66 -22.18 -2.12 3.21
C PRO A 66 -22.63 -3.27 2.29
N ASP A 67 -23.35 -4.25 2.83
CA ASP A 67 -23.83 -5.43 2.10
C ASP A 67 -22.73 -6.24 1.39
N ASN A 68 -21.54 -6.32 2.02
CA ASN A 68 -20.35 -7.01 1.49
C ASN A 68 -19.87 -6.44 0.14
N ALA A 69 -20.11 -5.16 -0.13
CA ALA A 69 -19.73 -4.55 -1.40
C ALA A 69 -18.20 -4.59 -1.61
N PRO A 70 -17.73 -5.00 -2.80
CA PRO A 70 -16.30 -5.11 -3.09
C PRO A 70 -15.69 -3.74 -3.46
N GLY A 71 -14.37 -3.72 -3.53
CA GLY A 71 -13.60 -2.57 -4.01
C GLY A 71 -12.11 -2.81 -3.86
N ASP A 72 -11.32 -2.22 -4.76
CA ASP A 72 -9.87 -2.29 -4.75
C ASP A 72 -9.28 -0.94 -4.34
N LEU A 73 -7.98 -0.93 -4.07
CA LEU A 73 -7.20 0.29 -3.86
C LEU A 73 -5.97 0.24 -4.75
N PHE A 74 -5.88 1.16 -5.71
CA PHE A 74 -4.79 1.20 -6.68
C PHE A 74 -3.83 2.34 -6.38
N THR A 75 -2.55 2.13 -6.68
CA THR A 75 -1.60 3.24 -6.72
C THR A 75 -2.00 4.22 -7.81
N THR A 76 -1.82 5.52 -7.58
CA THR A 76 -2.01 6.54 -8.63
C THR A 76 -0.84 6.60 -9.62
N ALA A 77 0.31 6.03 -9.24
CA ALA A 77 1.46 5.82 -10.10
C ALA A 77 1.42 4.45 -10.80
N GLU A 78 2.06 4.37 -11.95
CA GLU A 78 2.25 3.13 -12.72
C GLU A 78 3.69 2.63 -12.60
N TYR A 79 3.86 1.31 -12.62
CA TYR A 79 5.16 0.64 -12.48
C TYR A 79 5.33 -0.41 -13.59
N GLY A 80 6.52 -0.44 -14.20
CA GLY A 80 6.88 -1.37 -15.27
C GLY A 80 7.48 -2.67 -14.74
N ASP A 81 8.82 -2.72 -14.75
CA ASP A 81 9.59 -3.75 -14.07
C ASP A 81 9.88 -3.27 -12.65
N PHE A 82 9.59 -4.12 -11.66
CA PHE A 82 9.72 -3.79 -10.26
C PHE A 82 9.95 -5.06 -9.43
N GLU A 83 10.49 -4.87 -8.23
CA GLU A 83 10.44 -5.84 -7.13
C GLU A 83 9.48 -5.27 -6.09
N LEU A 84 8.55 -6.09 -5.62
CA LEU A 84 7.57 -5.70 -4.61
C LEU A 84 7.74 -6.61 -3.42
N THR A 85 7.83 -6.03 -2.23
CA THR A 85 7.61 -6.75 -0.99
C THR A 85 6.41 -6.16 -0.26
N CYS A 86 5.56 -7.04 0.27
CA CYS A 86 4.37 -6.65 1.02
C CYS A 86 4.20 -7.54 2.24
N THR A 87 4.07 -6.91 3.41
CA THR A 87 3.70 -7.59 4.65
C THR A 87 2.21 -7.41 4.89
N TRP A 88 1.48 -8.52 5.04
CA TRP A 88 0.03 -8.54 5.07
C TRP A 88 -0.51 -9.49 6.15
N ARG A 89 -1.75 -9.23 6.55
CA ARG A 89 -2.57 -10.06 7.43
C ARG A 89 -4.03 -9.90 7.01
N VAL A 90 -4.80 -10.96 7.14
CA VAL A 90 -6.23 -11.00 6.75
C VAL A 90 -7.05 -11.74 7.80
N GLU A 91 -8.35 -11.50 7.80
CA GLU A 91 -9.33 -12.34 8.49
C GLU A 91 -9.78 -13.46 7.55
N TRP A 92 -9.80 -14.70 8.04
CA TRP A 92 -10.16 -15.87 7.24
C TRP A 92 -11.65 -16.25 7.41
N PRO A 93 -12.31 -16.78 6.37
CA PRO A 93 -11.82 -16.95 5.00
C PRO A 93 -11.81 -15.62 4.24
N CYS A 94 -10.87 -15.47 3.31
CA CYS A 94 -10.78 -14.28 2.47
C CYS A 94 -10.61 -14.64 0.99
N ASN A 95 -10.88 -13.66 0.13
CA ASN A 95 -10.47 -13.67 -1.26
C ASN A 95 -10.03 -12.25 -1.62
N THR A 96 -8.72 -12.06 -1.61
CA THR A 96 -8.06 -10.79 -1.88
C THR A 96 -6.73 -11.07 -2.58
N GLY A 97 -5.92 -10.06 -2.80
CA GLY A 97 -4.62 -10.22 -3.42
C GLY A 97 -4.06 -8.91 -3.91
N ILE A 98 -2.83 -8.97 -4.41
CA ILE A 98 -2.13 -7.82 -4.95
C ILE A 98 -2.27 -7.84 -6.46
N TRP A 99 -3.01 -6.89 -7.01
CA TRP A 99 -3.04 -6.65 -8.45
C TRP A 99 -1.71 -6.06 -8.91
N PHE A 100 -1.23 -6.51 -10.07
CA PHE A 100 -0.11 -5.88 -10.76
C PHE A 100 -0.36 -5.82 -12.26
N ARG A 101 0.17 -4.76 -12.88
CA ARG A 101 -0.05 -4.42 -14.31
C ARG A 101 -1.55 -4.38 -14.67
N TYR A 102 -2.37 -3.89 -13.74
CA TYR A 102 -3.81 -3.73 -13.91
C TYR A 102 -4.11 -2.66 -14.96
N GLN A 103 -4.87 -3.03 -16.00
CA GLN A 103 -5.36 -2.12 -17.03
C GLN A 103 -6.88 -2.07 -17.04
N SER A 104 -7.53 -3.18 -16.70
CA SER A 104 -8.96 -3.31 -16.48
C SER A 104 -9.28 -4.62 -15.74
N ASP A 105 -10.54 -4.81 -15.39
CA ASP A 105 -11.10 -6.06 -14.84
C ASP A 105 -10.93 -7.28 -15.77
N GLN A 106 -10.64 -7.05 -17.05
CA GLN A 106 -10.36 -8.10 -18.04
C GLN A 106 -8.86 -8.26 -18.36
N LYS A 107 -8.01 -7.35 -17.88
CA LYS A 107 -6.59 -7.32 -18.26
C LYS A 107 -5.73 -6.89 -17.07
N ALA A 108 -5.36 -7.87 -16.27
CA ALA A 108 -4.53 -7.71 -15.08
C ALA A 108 -3.86 -9.05 -14.71
N TYR A 109 -3.03 -9.01 -13.67
CA TYR A 109 -2.53 -10.18 -12.97
C TYR A 109 -2.69 -9.97 -11.46
N GLN A 110 -2.89 -11.03 -10.70
CA GLN A 110 -3.00 -10.97 -9.24
C GLN A 110 -2.13 -12.04 -8.60
N ALA A 111 -1.43 -11.66 -7.53
CA ALA A 111 -0.91 -12.61 -6.55
C ALA A 111 -2.00 -12.81 -5.48
N ASP A 112 -2.62 -13.99 -5.48
CA ASP A 112 -3.81 -14.26 -4.69
C ASP A 112 -3.48 -14.51 -3.21
N ILE A 113 -4.32 -13.97 -2.35
CA ILE A 113 -4.45 -14.28 -0.93
C ILE A 113 -5.89 -14.78 -0.74
N LEU A 114 -6.06 -16.10 -0.72
CA LEU A 114 -7.37 -16.71 -0.80
C LEU A 114 -7.53 -17.95 0.07
N GLU A 115 -8.78 -18.18 0.45
CA GLU A 115 -9.32 -19.44 0.95
C GLU A 115 -10.78 -19.57 0.51
N TYR A 116 -11.10 -20.64 -0.22
CA TYR A 116 -12.47 -20.99 -0.62
C TYR A 116 -12.82 -22.40 -0.17
N LYS A 117 -14.12 -22.72 -0.19
CA LYS A 117 -14.60 -24.06 0.17
C LYS A 117 -14.08 -25.09 -0.84
N ASN A 118 -13.40 -26.12 -0.34
CA ASN A 118 -12.75 -27.18 -1.14
C ASN A 118 -11.74 -26.60 -2.15
N PRO A 119 -10.62 -26.02 -1.65
CA PRO A 119 -9.66 -25.36 -2.50
C PRO A 119 -8.93 -26.34 -3.42
N VAL A 120 -8.76 -25.92 -4.68
CA VAL A 120 -7.86 -26.58 -5.65
C VAL A 120 -6.49 -25.90 -5.71
N CYS A 121 -6.38 -24.69 -5.16
CA CYS A 121 -5.16 -23.94 -4.98
C CYS A 121 -5.28 -23.02 -3.75
N TRP A 122 -4.15 -22.49 -3.29
CA TRP A 122 -4.03 -21.70 -2.07
C TRP A 122 -3.41 -20.32 -2.34
N SER A 123 -3.33 -19.48 -1.30
CA SER A 123 -2.62 -18.19 -1.35
C SER A 123 -1.20 -18.37 -1.91
N GLY A 124 -0.71 -17.40 -2.70
CA GLY A 124 0.52 -17.53 -3.51
C GLY A 124 0.27 -18.02 -4.94
N THR A 125 -0.97 -18.31 -5.29
CA THR A 125 -1.40 -18.58 -6.67
C THR A 125 -1.36 -17.30 -7.51
N LEU A 126 -1.04 -17.42 -8.80
CA LEU A 126 -1.11 -16.31 -9.75
C LEU A 126 -2.38 -16.41 -10.60
N TYR A 127 -3.25 -15.41 -10.50
CA TYR A 127 -4.49 -15.31 -11.26
C TYR A 127 -4.39 -14.30 -12.41
N CYS A 128 -5.11 -14.58 -13.49
CA CYS A 128 -5.26 -13.69 -14.64
C CYS A 128 -6.72 -13.75 -15.15
N PRO A 129 -7.44 -12.61 -15.21
CA PRO A 129 -8.79 -12.56 -15.75
C PRO A 129 -8.88 -13.20 -17.14
N GLY A 130 -9.93 -14.00 -17.36
CA GLY A 130 -10.16 -14.74 -18.60
C GLY A 130 -9.26 -15.96 -18.83
N LYS A 131 -8.21 -16.16 -18.01
CA LYS A 131 -7.31 -17.33 -18.08
C LYS A 131 -7.30 -18.19 -16.81
N MET A 132 -7.91 -17.72 -15.72
CA MET A 132 -7.85 -18.35 -14.40
C MET A 132 -6.41 -18.37 -13.85
N PHE A 133 -5.98 -19.48 -13.24
CA PHE A 133 -4.69 -19.58 -12.59
C PHE A 133 -3.57 -19.84 -13.60
N LEU A 134 -2.61 -18.92 -13.67
CA LEU A 134 -1.39 -19.06 -14.47
C LEU A 134 -0.35 -19.96 -13.77
N ALA A 135 -0.34 -19.92 -12.45
CA ALA A 135 0.45 -20.80 -11.59
C ALA A 135 -0.35 -21.06 -10.32
N MET A 136 -0.47 -22.32 -9.90
CA MET A 136 -1.22 -22.71 -8.71
C MET A 136 -0.25 -23.04 -7.59
N ASN A 137 -0.48 -22.45 -6.41
CA ASN A 137 0.12 -22.97 -5.19
C ASN A 137 -0.75 -24.10 -4.63
N GLU A 138 -0.18 -25.27 -4.43
CA GLU A 138 -0.85 -26.44 -3.86
C GLU A 138 -0.51 -26.65 -2.37
N ASP A 139 0.40 -25.85 -1.81
CA ASP A 139 0.85 -25.95 -0.42
C ASP A 139 0.15 -24.90 0.49
N PRO A 140 -0.83 -25.31 1.32
CA PRO A 140 -1.49 -24.39 2.26
C PRO A 140 -0.58 -23.93 3.40
N SER A 141 0.57 -24.57 3.63
CA SER A 141 1.39 -24.35 4.82
C SER A 141 2.24 -23.09 4.76
N ILE A 142 2.32 -22.44 3.59
CA ILE A 142 3.15 -21.24 3.39
C ILE A 142 2.58 -19.99 4.07
N VAL A 143 1.31 -20.02 4.48
CA VAL A 143 0.64 -18.89 5.13
C VAL A 143 0.56 -19.10 6.63
N ASN A 144 1.14 -18.16 7.38
CA ASN A 144 0.88 -17.97 8.79
C ASN A 144 -0.51 -17.36 8.99
N ARG A 145 -1.51 -18.20 9.26
CA ARG A 145 -2.91 -17.78 9.39
C ARG A 145 -3.18 -16.87 10.59
N GLU A 146 -2.41 -17.04 11.66
CA GLU A 146 -2.62 -16.33 12.93
C GLU A 146 -1.83 -15.02 13.02
N GLY A 147 -0.94 -14.76 12.05
CA GLY A 147 0.01 -13.66 12.12
C GLY A 147 0.27 -12.97 10.79
N TRP A 148 1.40 -12.29 10.75
CA TRP A 148 1.87 -11.56 9.59
C TRP A 148 2.58 -12.49 8.60
N ASN A 149 2.40 -12.19 7.32
CA ASN A 149 3.02 -12.87 6.19
C ASN A 149 3.75 -11.83 5.34
N THR A 150 4.83 -12.22 4.68
CA THR A 150 5.52 -11.36 3.71
C THR A 150 5.60 -12.10 2.38
N MET A 151 5.23 -11.41 1.30
CA MET A 151 5.47 -11.82 -0.08
C MET A 151 6.38 -10.84 -0.79
#